data_AF-A0A1H4NY10-F1
#
_entry.id   AF-A0A1H4NY10-F1
#
_cell.length_a   1.000
_cell.length_b   1.000
_cell.length_c   1.000
_cell.angle_alpha   90.00
_cell.angle_beta   90.00
_cell.angle_gamma   90.00
#
_symmetry.space_group_name_H-M   'P 1'
#
loop_
_entity.id
_entity.type
_entity.pdbx_description
1 polymer ?
#
loop_
_entity_poly.entity_id
_entity_poly.type
_entity_poly.pdbx_seq_one_letter_code
_entity_poly.pdbx_strand_id
1 'polypeptide(L)'
;MATLVNNYIFKALDAYPYDLEETVEALNYALSYDDKNSTALLLSGRIQAEILKDYEKAKSIYQEALAENVNAIEIYPHYIHTLLCNEDLEEAKRLIDFALTVKGSDKAVLYVAKANLFEQKKKYKKALAILKKARIQTYNSDYLYCVEKEEERIKGKIPKKKKEKSKKCKKKKKK
;
A
#
# COMPACT_ATOMS: atom_id res chain seq x y z
N MET A 1 -1.62 -19.26 -27.85
CA MET A 1 -2.08 -17.93 -27.38
C MET A 1 -1.48 -17.58 -26.02
N ALA A 2 -1.63 -18.42 -24.98
CA ALA A 2 -1.00 -18.19 -23.66
C ALA A 2 0.53 -17.97 -23.71
N THR A 3 1.25 -18.65 -24.61
CA THR A 3 2.70 -18.49 -24.78
C THR A 3 3.11 -17.13 -25.36
N LEU A 4 2.29 -16.52 -26.23
CA LEU A 4 2.59 -15.20 -26.81
C LEU A 4 2.33 -14.09 -25.79
N VAL A 5 1.19 -14.15 -25.09
CA VAL A 5 0.85 -13.23 -23.99
C VAL A 5 1.97 -13.20 -22.95
N ASN A 6 2.45 -14.37 -22.51
CA ASN A 6 3.52 -14.46 -21.52
C ASN A 6 4.83 -13.83 -22.00
N ASN A 7 5.21 -13.99 -23.28
CA ASN A 7 6.43 -13.38 -23.81
C ASN A 7 6.40 -11.85 -23.71
N TYR A 8 5.26 -11.23 -24.04
CA TYR A 8 5.11 -9.78 -23.94
C TYR A 8 5.03 -9.30 -22.49
N ILE A 9 4.38 -10.07 -21.61
CA ILE A 9 4.39 -9.78 -20.17
C ILE A 9 5.82 -9.81 -19.62
N PHE A 10 6.62 -10.81 -19.97
CA PHE A 10 8.01 -10.90 -19.50
C PHE A 10 8.85 -9.73 -20.01
N LYS A 11 8.70 -9.36 -21.28
CA LYS A 11 9.36 -8.16 -21.83
C LYS A 11 8.98 -6.89 -21.05
N ALA A 12 7.69 -6.71 -20.80
CA ALA A 12 7.21 -5.54 -20.04
C ALA A 12 7.76 -5.53 -18.61
N LEU A 13 7.83 -6.69 -17.95
CA LEU A 13 8.36 -6.81 -16.59
C LEU A 13 9.88 -6.58 -16.52
N ASP A 14 10.63 -7.01 -17.53
CA ASP A 14 12.10 -6.83 -17.60
C ASP A 14 12.47 -5.36 -17.88
N ALA A 15 11.69 -4.69 -18.73
CA ALA A 15 11.88 -3.28 -19.06
C ALA A 15 11.46 -2.33 -17.91
N TYR A 16 10.42 -2.68 -17.14
CA TYR A 16 9.90 -1.81 -16.08
C TYR A 16 10.80 -1.78 -14.83
N PRO A 17 11.06 -0.61 -14.23
CA PRO A 17 10.56 0.74 -14.56
C PRO A 17 11.52 1.59 -15.41
N TYR A 18 12.56 0.99 -16.01
CA TYR A 18 13.67 1.71 -16.59
C TYR A 18 13.44 2.14 -18.05
N ASP A 19 12.77 1.30 -18.85
CA ASP A 19 12.36 1.62 -20.21
C ASP A 19 10.82 1.63 -20.31
N LEU A 20 10.25 2.83 -20.18
CA LEU A 20 8.81 3.00 -20.18
C LEU A 20 8.20 2.78 -21.58
N GLU A 21 8.92 3.13 -22.64
CA GLU A 21 8.43 2.98 -24.01
C GLU A 21 8.30 1.50 -24.37
N GLU A 22 9.35 0.72 -24.14
CA GLU A 22 9.33 -0.73 -24.35
C GLU A 22 8.30 -1.41 -23.44
N THR A 23 8.17 -0.97 -22.19
CA THR A 23 7.15 -1.49 -21.27
C THR A 23 5.74 -1.29 -21.82
N VAL A 24 5.41 -0.08 -22.27
CA VAL A 24 4.07 0.26 -22.78
C VAL A 24 3.79 -0.46 -24.10
N GLU A 25 4.77 -0.53 -25.00
CA GLU A 25 4.62 -1.27 -26.26
C GLU A 25 4.35 -2.75 -25.99
N ALA A 26 5.15 -3.39 -25.14
CA ALA A 26 4.97 -4.79 -24.78
C ALA A 26 3.62 -5.04 -24.09
N LEU A 27 3.18 -4.14 -23.21
CA LEU A 27 1.85 -4.23 -22.58
C LEU A 27 0.72 -4.12 -23.58
N ASN A 28 0.81 -3.20 -24.55
CA ASN A 28 -0.21 -3.06 -25.60
C ASN A 28 -0.31 -4.35 -26.42
N TYR A 29 0.82 -4.98 -26.77
CA TYR A 29 0.79 -6.29 -27.40
C TYR A 29 0.15 -7.35 -26.51
N ALA A 30 0.56 -7.46 -25.23
CA ALA A 30 -0.02 -8.44 -24.31
C ALA A 30 -1.55 -8.31 -24.20
N LEU A 31 -2.04 -7.08 -23.98
CA LEU A 31 -3.47 -6.77 -23.86
C LEU A 31 -4.23 -6.93 -25.19
N SER A 32 -3.58 -6.79 -26.34
CA SER A 32 -4.22 -7.08 -27.63
C SER A 32 -4.53 -8.58 -27.82
N TYR A 33 -3.77 -9.46 -27.14
CA TYR A 33 -4.00 -10.90 -27.17
C TYR A 33 -4.91 -11.39 -26.03
N ASP A 34 -4.86 -10.72 -24.87
CA ASP A 34 -5.66 -11.00 -23.68
C ASP A 34 -5.87 -9.70 -22.90
N ASP A 35 -6.97 -9.02 -23.19
CA ASP A 35 -7.32 -7.70 -22.64
C ASP A 35 -7.62 -7.75 -21.14
N LYS A 36 -7.86 -8.94 -20.59
CA LYS A 36 -8.18 -9.14 -19.18
C LYS A 36 -7.06 -9.79 -18.38
N ASN A 37 -5.87 -9.90 -18.96
CA ASN A 37 -4.75 -10.51 -18.26
C ASN A 37 -4.40 -9.74 -16.98
N SER A 38 -4.56 -10.38 -15.82
CA SER A 38 -4.39 -9.71 -14.52
C SER A 38 -2.99 -9.13 -14.31
N THR A 39 -1.95 -9.75 -14.85
CA THR A 39 -0.56 -9.27 -14.72
C THR A 39 -0.29 -8.07 -15.61
N ALA A 40 -0.80 -8.09 -16.85
CA ALA A 40 -0.68 -6.94 -17.76
C ALA A 40 -1.48 -5.74 -17.25
N LEU A 41 -2.70 -5.96 -16.74
CA LEU A 41 -3.51 -4.93 -16.10
C LEU A 41 -2.86 -4.39 -14.81
N LEU A 42 -2.29 -5.26 -13.97
CA LEU A 42 -1.52 -4.84 -12.80
C LEU A 42 -0.41 -3.86 -13.18
N LEU A 43 0.44 -4.22 -14.15
CA LEU A 43 1.55 -3.35 -14.56
C LEU A 43 1.06 -2.05 -15.22
N SER A 44 -0.02 -2.12 -16.00
CA SER A 44 -0.68 -0.95 -16.59
C SER A 44 -1.21 0.01 -15.51
N GLY A 45 -1.87 -0.52 -14.48
CA GLY A 45 -2.36 0.26 -13.34
C GLY A 45 -1.22 0.90 -12.55
N ARG A 46 -0.08 0.20 -12.41
CA ARG A 46 1.12 0.73 -11.77
C ARG A 46 1.71 1.89 -12.57
N ILE A 47 1.80 1.79 -13.90
CA ILE A 47 2.26 2.91 -14.75
C ILE A 47 1.36 4.14 -14.55
N GLN A 48 0.04 3.96 -14.58
CA GLN A 48 -0.90 5.07 -14.38
C GLN A 48 -0.72 5.73 -13.00
N ALA A 49 -0.60 4.96 -11.92
CA ALA A 49 -0.48 5.51 -10.56
C ALA A 49 0.94 5.99 -10.19
N GLU A 50 1.97 5.20 -10.51
CA GLU A 50 3.35 5.42 -10.06
C GLU A 50 4.07 6.45 -10.95
N ILE A 51 3.81 6.43 -12.26
CA ILE A 51 4.51 7.27 -13.25
C ILE A 51 3.65 8.46 -13.65
N LEU A 52 2.44 8.22 -14.15
CA LEU A 52 1.59 9.28 -14.71
C LEU A 52 0.77 10.04 -13.66
N LYS A 53 0.69 9.51 -12.44
CA LYS A 53 -0.13 10.06 -11.34
C LYS A 53 -1.63 10.19 -11.69
N ASP A 54 -2.09 9.41 -12.67
CA ASP A 54 -3.49 9.28 -13.02
C ASP A 54 -4.13 8.20 -12.14
N TYR A 55 -4.49 8.60 -10.92
CA TYR A 55 -5.03 7.69 -9.93
C TYR A 55 -6.42 7.16 -10.31
N GLU A 56 -7.28 7.96 -10.93
CA GLU A 56 -8.63 7.50 -11.33
C GLU A 56 -8.55 6.44 -12.43
N LYS A 57 -7.68 6.63 -13.42
CA LYS A 57 -7.46 5.60 -14.44
C LYS A 57 -6.83 4.34 -13.84
N ALA A 58 -5.86 4.49 -12.94
CA ALA A 58 -5.27 3.34 -12.24
C ALA A 58 -6.32 2.56 -11.44
N LYS A 59 -7.23 3.25 -10.72
CA LYS A 59 -8.34 2.63 -9.98
C LYS A 59 -9.22 1.80 -10.91
N SER A 60 -9.63 2.37 -12.05
CA SER A 60 -10.44 1.65 -13.05
C SER A 60 -9.77 0.38 -13.53
N ILE A 61 -8.47 0.43 -13.85
CA ILE A 61 -7.69 -0.73 -14.32
C ILE A 61 -7.61 -1.81 -13.23
N TYR A 62 -7.34 -1.44 -11.98
CA TYR A 62 -7.28 -2.42 -10.89
C TYR A 62 -8.63 -3.04 -10.58
N GLN A 63 -9.72 -2.27 -10.67
CA GLN A 63 -11.07 -2.79 -10.51
C GLN A 63 -11.41 -3.81 -11.59
N GLU A 64 -11.09 -3.50 -12.86
CA GLU A 64 -11.26 -4.43 -13.98
C GLU A 64 -10.48 -5.73 -13.77
N ALA A 65 -9.21 -5.62 -13.39
CA ALA A 65 -8.35 -6.78 -13.14
C ALA A 65 -8.87 -7.68 -11.99
N LEU A 66 -9.39 -7.08 -10.92
CA LEU A 66 -9.97 -7.82 -9.78
C LEU A 66 -11.37 -8.36 -10.08
N ALA A 67 -12.11 -7.76 -11.02
CA ALA A 67 -13.38 -8.28 -11.49
C ALA A 67 -13.19 -9.59 -12.27
N GLU A 68 -12.10 -9.69 -13.05
CA GLU A 68 -11.73 -10.93 -13.75
C GLU A 68 -11.12 -11.96 -12.79
N ASN A 69 -10.19 -11.54 -11.93
CA ASN A 69 -9.53 -12.44 -11.00
C ASN A 69 -9.40 -11.84 -9.60
N VAL A 70 -10.38 -12.12 -8.75
CA VAL A 70 -10.37 -11.71 -7.33
C VAL A 70 -9.20 -12.33 -6.54
N ASN A 71 -8.59 -13.40 -7.03
CA ASN A 71 -7.42 -14.03 -6.41
C ASN A 71 -6.09 -13.49 -6.96
N ALA A 72 -6.10 -12.41 -7.76
CA ALA A 72 -4.90 -11.68 -8.16
C ALA A 72 -4.33 -10.90 -6.97
N ILE A 73 -3.77 -11.63 -6.00
CA ILE A 73 -3.34 -11.12 -4.70
C ILE A 73 -2.30 -10.00 -4.78
N GLU A 74 -1.52 -9.97 -5.86
CA GLU A 74 -0.50 -8.95 -6.14
C GLU A 74 -1.12 -7.58 -6.39
N ILE A 75 -2.38 -7.49 -6.83
CA ILE A 75 -3.05 -6.23 -7.13
C ILE A 75 -3.37 -5.44 -5.86
N TYR A 76 -3.73 -6.12 -4.77
CA TYR A 76 -4.23 -5.46 -3.57
C TYR A 76 -3.27 -4.40 -3.01
N PRO A 77 -1.97 -4.68 -2.77
CA PRO A 77 -1.06 -3.67 -2.24
C PRO A 77 -0.97 -2.43 -3.12
N HIS A 78 -0.90 -2.60 -4.44
CA HIS A 78 -0.77 -1.48 -5.40
C HIS A 78 -2.06 -0.66 -5.48
N TYR A 79 -3.21 -1.32 -5.58
CA TYR A 79 -4.49 -0.63 -5.63
C TYR A 79 -4.78 0.11 -4.30
N ILE A 80 -4.52 -0.52 -3.16
CA ILE A 80 -4.64 0.14 -1.85
C ILE A 80 -3.72 1.36 -1.77
N HIS A 81 -2.47 1.25 -2.24
CA HIS A 81 -1.55 2.38 -2.27
C HIS A 81 -2.09 3.53 -3.13
N THR A 82 -2.60 3.24 -4.33
CA THR A 82 -3.25 4.22 -5.20
C THR A 82 -4.40 4.93 -4.50
N LEU A 83 -5.30 4.20 -3.83
CA LEU A 83 -6.40 4.78 -3.07
C LEU A 83 -5.92 5.68 -1.93
N LEU A 84 -4.85 5.28 -1.22
CA LEU A 84 -4.28 6.11 -0.16
C LEU A 84 -3.61 7.38 -0.71
N CYS A 85 -2.97 7.31 -1.87
CA CYS A 85 -2.37 8.46 -2.55
C CYS A 85 -3.41 9.43 -3.10
N ASN A 86 -4.56 8.91 -3.55
CA ASN A 86 -5.70 9.71 -4.02
C ASN A 86 -6.62 10.19 -2.88
N GLU A 87 -6.27 9.89 -1.61
CA GLU A 87 -7.07 10.19 -0.42
C GLU A 87 -8.47 9.53 -0.38
N ASP A 88 -8.68 8.44 -1.11
CA ASP A 88 -9.92 7.64 -1.14
C ASP A 88 -10.02 6.70 0.09
N LEU A 89 -10.03 7.30 1.28
CA LEU A 89 -9.75 6.58 2.52
C LEU A 89 -10.84 5.58 2.96
N GLU A 90 -12.08 5.74 2.53
CA GLU A 90 -13.14 4.78 2.86
C GLU A 90 -13.11 3.57 1.92
N GLU A 91 -12.80 3.78 0.65
CA GLU A 91 -12.59 2.70 -0.32
C GLU A 91 -11.35 1.88 0.05
N ALA A 92 -10.22 2.54 0.34
CA ALA A 92 -9.00 1.90 0.81
C ALA A 92 -9.27 1.00 2.02
N LYS A 93 -10.07 1.49 2.98
CA LYS A 93 -10.43 0.71 4.17
C LYS A 93 -11.18 -0.57 3.82
N ARG A 94 -12.20 -0.49 2.96
CA ARG A 94 -13.00 -1.64 2.54
C ARG A 94 -12.13 -2.67 1.82
N LEU A 95 -11.29 -2.21 0.90
CA LEU A 95 -10.38 -3.07 0.14
C LEU A 95 -9.35 -3.77 1.04
N ILE A 96 -8.75 -3.04 1.98
CA ILE A 96 -7.83 -3.61 2.99
C ILE A 96 -8.55 -4.69 3.81
N ASP A 97 -9.74 -4.39 4.31
CA ASP A 97 -10.50 -5.33 5.14
C ASP A 97 -10.84 -6.60 4.37
N PHE A 98 -11.19 -6.48 3.08
CA PHE A 98 -11.42 -7.62 2.19
C PHE A 98 -10.13 -8.40 1.88
N ALA A 99 -9.06 -7.74 1.45
CA ALA A 99 -7.79 -8.36 1.11
C ALA A 99 -7.19 -9.14 2.29
N LEU A 100 -7.40 -8.68 3.53
CA LEU A 100 -7.01 -9.40 4.74
C LEU A 100 -7.74 -10.74 4.92
N THR A 101 -8.84 -10.99 4.22
CA THR A 101 -9.54 -12.29 4.22
C THR A 101 -9.07 -13.25 3.11
N VAL A 102 -8.44 -12.73 2.05
CA VAL A 102 -8.01 -13.51 0.88
C VAL A 102 -6.81 -14.41 1.23
N LYS A 103 -6.85 -15.69 0.85
CA LYS A 103 -5.73 -16.63 1.07
C LYS A 103 -4.55 -16.26 0.17
N GLY A 104 -3.34 -16.30 0.72
CA GLY A 104 -2.10 -16.02 -0.03
C GLY A 104 -1.70 -14.55 -0.08
N SER A 105 -2.59 -13.60 0.24
CA SER A 105 -2.21 -12.18 0.33
C SER A 105 -1.16 -11.95 1.43
N ASP A 106 -0.20 -11.06 1.19
CA ASP A 106 0.77 -10.65 2.20
C ASP A 106 0.10 -9.84 3.33
N LYS A 107 -0.11 -10.50 4.48
CA LYS A 107 -0.81 -9.89 5.62
C LYS A 107 0.00 -8.78 6.27
N ALA A 108 1.33 -8.87 6.27
CA ALA A 108 2.18 -7.83 6.85
C ALA A 108 2.03 -6.53 6.04
N VAL A 109 2.11 -6.63 4.71
CA VAL A 109 1.92 -5.50 3.79
C VAL A 109 0.55 -4.86 3.95
N LEU A 110 -0.51 -5.67 4.00
CA LEU A 110 -1.87 -5.16 4.20
C LEU A 110 -2.07 -4.48 5.56
N TYR A 111 -1.44 -4.98 6.63
CA TYR A 111 -1.47 -4.31 7.92
C TYR A 111 -0.69 -3.00 7.93
N VAL A 112 0.45 -2.90 7.24
CA VAL A 112 1.17 -1.62 7.07
C VAL A 112 0.28 -0.62 6.32
N ALA A 113 -0.35 -1.02 5.22
CA ALA A 113 -1.28 -0.15 4.50
C ALA A 113 -2.44 0.32 5.39
N LYS A 114 -2.97 -0.57 6.25
CA LYS A 114 -4.00 -0.22 7.24
C LYS A 114 -3.49 0.75 8.31
N ALA A 115 -2.22 0.66 8.71
CA ALA A 115 -1.61 1.63 9.60
C ALA A 115 -1.48 3.00 8.92
N ASN A 116 -1.05 3.05 7.66
CA ASN A 116 -0.94 4.28 6.86
C ASN A 116 -2.31 4.96 6.71
N LEU A 117 -3.37 4.19 6.46
CA LEU A 117 -4.75 4.69 6.47
C LEU A 117 -5.10 5.40 7.80
N PHE A 118 -4.78 4.77 8.94
CA PHE A 118 -5.05 5.38 10.25
C PHE A 118 -4.16 6.59 10.51
N GLU A 119 -2.92 6.58 10.02
CA GLU A 119 -1.99 7.70 10.09
C GLU A 119 -2.51 8.91 9.31
N GLN A 120 -2.97 8.74 8.07
CA GLN A 120 -3.60 9.81 7.27
C GLN A 120 -4.84 10.38 7.97
N LYS A 121 -5.63 9.53 8.65
CA LYS A 121 -6.75 9.95 9.53
C LYS A 121 -6.30 10.55 10.86
N LYS A 122 -5.00 10.77 11.09
CA LYS A 122 -4.39 11.27 12.34
C LYS A 122 -4.69 10.42 13.58
N LYS A 123 -5.09 9.16 13.39
CA LYS A 123 -5.39 8.17 14.44
C LYS A 123 -4.13 7.40 14.82
N TYR A 124 -3.06 8.10 15.20
CA TYR A 124 -1.72 7.54 15.41
C TYR A 124 -1.67 6.34 16.37
N LYS A 125 -2.41 6.40 17.49
CA LYS A 125 -2.46 5.27 18.44
C LYS A 125 -3.04 3.99 17.80
N LYS A 126 -4.04 4.14 16.92
CA LYS A 126 -4.61 3.01 16.17
C LYS A 126 -3.62 2.50 15.13
N ALA A 127 -2.95 3.39 14.41
CA ALA A 127 -1.90 3.01 13.47
C ALA A 127 -0.80 2.18 14.14
N LEU A 128 -0.27 2.62 15.28
CA LEU A 128 0.72 1.87 16.06
C LEU A 128 0.22 0.50 16.53
N ALA A 129 -1.05 0.40 16.93
CA ALA A 129 -1.64 -0.89 17.32
C ALA A 129 -1.74 -1.86 16.13
N ILE A 130 -2.01 -1.34 14.94
CA ILE A 130 -2.03 -2.14 13.70
C ILE A 130 -0.62 -2.56 13.29
N LEU A 131 0.40 -1.69 13.41
CA LEU A 131 1.79 -2.06 13.11
C LEU A 131 2.32 -3.21 13.97
N LYS A 132 1.82 -3.36 15.20
CA LYS A 132 2.13 -4.55 16.01
C LYS A 132 1.63 -5.85 15.35
N LYS A 133 0.48 -5.81 14.68
CA LYS A 133 -0.02 -6.96 13.90
C LYS A 133 0.82 -7.20 12.67
N ALA A 134 1.23 -6.13 11.96
CA ALA A 134 2.14 -6.24 10.83
C ALA A 134 3.44 -6.95 11.24
N ARG A 135 4.08 -6.52 12.33
CA ARG A 135 5.30 -7.13 12.87
C ARG A 135 5.18 -8.64 13.11
N ILE A 136 4.06 -9.10 13.67
CA ILE A 136 3.84 -10.54 13.95
C ILE A 136 3.71 -11.36 12.65
N GLN A 137 3.22 -10.73 11.58
CA GLN A 137 2.98 -11.37 10.29
C GLN A 137 4.15 -11.20 9.31
N THR A 138 5.22 -10.51 9.72
CA THR A 138 6.43 -10.36 8.92
C THR A 138 7.38 -11.52 9.17
N TYR A 139 7.85 -12.17 8.11
CA TYR A 139 8.72 -13.35 8.18
C TYR A 139 10.10 -13.16 7.57
N ASN A 140 10.45 -11.94 7.16
CA ASN A 140 11.78 -11.60 6.63
C ASN A 140 12.31 -10.31 7.29
N SER A 141 13.63 -10.25 7.45
CA SER A 141 14.31 -9.16 8.18
C SER A 141 14.16 -7.81 7.47
N ASP A 142 14.20 -7.80 6.13
CA ASP A 142 14.16 -6.58 5.33
C ASP A 142 12.83 -5.84 5.52
N TYR A 143 11.72 -6.57 5.44
CA TYR A 143 10.41 -5.99 5.66
C TYR A 143 10.16 -5.66 7.13
N LEU A 144 10.75 -6.40 8.07
CA LEU A 144 10.67 -6.07 9.50
C LEU A 144 11.29 -4.71 9.78
N TYR A 145 12.46 -4.43 9.18
CA TYR A 145 13.11 -3.13 9.26
C TYR A 145 12.18 -2.01 8.76
N CYS A 146 11.50 -2.21 7.64
CA CYS A 146 10.49 -1.27 7.14
C CYS A 146 9.38 -1.01 8.18
N VAL A 147 8.79 -2.06 8.74
CA VAL A 147 7.73 -1.94 9.76
C VAL A 147 8.20 -1.16 11.00
N GLU A 148 9.45 -1.34 11.42
CA GLU A 148 10.03 -0.60 12.54
C GLU A 148 10.21 0.89 12.22
N LYS A 149 10.65 1.23 11.02
CA LYS A 149 10.77 2.63 10.56
C LYS A 149 9.43 3.34 10.46
N GLU A 150 8.40 2.63 10.00
CA GLU A 150 7.01 3.11 10.02
C GLU A 150 6.56 3.43 11.46
N GLU A 151 6.88 2.55 12.42
CA GLU A 151 6.52 2.75 13.83
C GLU A 151 7.24 3.98 14.44
N GLU A 152 8.55 4.12 14.18
CA GLU A 152 9.35 5.28 14.60
C GLU A 152 8.76 6.59 14.04
N ARG A 153 8.46 6.62 12.74
CA ARG A 153 7.88 7.79 12.07
C ARG A 153 6.55 8.20 12.72
N ILE A 154 5.63 7.25 12.93
CA ILE A 154 4.32 7.53 13.51
C ILE A 154 4.44 8.00 14.97
N LYS A 155 5.33 7.40 15.76
CA LYS A 155 5.61 7.85 17.14
C LYS A 155 6.09 9.30 17.16
N GLY A 156 6.92 9.70 16.20
CA GLY A 156 7.42 11.07 16.05
C GLY A 156 6.30 12.10 15.81
N LYS A 157 5.18 11.71 15.21
CA LYS A 157 4.02 12.59 14.93
C LYS A 157 3.10 12.81 16.13
N ILE A 158 3.27 12.06 17.23
CA ILE A 158 2.44 12.22 18.43
C ILE A 158 2.99 13.38 19.27
N PRO A 159 2.19 14.44 19.57
CA PRO A 159 2.65 15.55 20.37
C PRO A 159 3.05 15.09 21.76
N LYS A 160 4.31 15.36 22.15
CA LYS A 160 4.78 15.11 23.52
C LYS A 160 4.02 16.04 24.46
N LYS A 161 3.27 15.49 25.42
CA LYS A 161 2.67 16.30 26.49
C LYS A 161 3.79 17.10 27.16
N LYS A 162 3.71 18.43 27.16
CA LYS A 162 4.57 19.26 28.01
C LYS A 162 4.37 18.77 29.45
N LYS A 163 5.44 18.33 30.11
CA LYS A 163 5.40 18.08 31.56
C LYS A 163 5.05 19.42 32.21
N GLU A 164 3.85 19.54 32.77
CA GLU A 164 3.56 20.65 33.68
C GLU A 164 4.59 20.57 34.81
N LYS A 165 5.46 21.58 34.90
CA LYS A 165 6.35 21.73 36.05
C LYS A 165 5.45 21.85 37.26
N SER A 166 5.38 20.81 38.09
CA SER A 166 4.68 20.85 39.37
C SER A 166 5.18 22.06 40.15
N LYS A 167 4.35 23.09 40.32
CA LYS A 167 4.65 24.20 41.22
C LYS A 167 4.79 23.61 42.62
N LYS A 168 6.02 23.44 43.10
CA LYS A 168 6.29 23.17 44.53
C LYS A 168 5.67 24.31 45.32
N CYS A 169 4.51 24.04 45.92
CA CYS A 169 3.88 24.92 46.89
C CYS A 169 4.82 24.98 48.10
N LYS A 170 5.63 26.04 48.21
CA LYS A 170 6.43 26.32 49.41
C LYS A 170 5.46 26.64 50.56
N LYS A 171 5.10 25.62 51.34
CA LYS A 171 4.47 25.79 52.65
C LYS A 171 5.55 26.10 53.71
N LYS A 172 5.29 27.15 54.51
CA LYS A 172 5.85 27.51 55.84
C LYS A 172 7.30 28.04 55.84
N LYS A 173 7.66 29.07 56.62
CA LYS A 173 7.28 29.35 58.02
C LYS A 173 7.03 30.85 58.29
N LYS A 174 5.95 31.15 59.01
CA LYS A 174 5.86 32.32 59.90
C LYS A 174 6.85 32.08 61.06
N LYS A 175 7.69 33.07 61.32
CA LYS A 175 8.23 33.37 62.65
C LYS A 175 7.91 34.84 62.89
#